data_AF-A0A392QJ58-F1
#
_entry.id   AF-A0A392QJ58-F1
#
_cell.length_a   1.000
_cell.length_b   1.000
_cell.length_c   1.000
_cell.angle_alpha   90.00
_cell.angle_beta   90.00
_cell.angle_gamma   90.00
#
_symmetry.space_group_name_H-M   'P 1'
#
loop_
_entity.id
_entity.type
_entity.pdbx_description
1 polymer ?
#
loop_
_entity_poly.entity_id
_entity_poly.type
_entity_poly.pdbx_seq_one_letter_code
_entity_poly.pdbx_strand_id
1 'polypeptide(L)'
;MWPEGIPESASVQAILDWQRRTMEMMYSDIADAIKKKNIEAHPRDYLTFYCLGKRESKKDGEYTPPEEPAPNSDYHRAQKSRRFMIYVHSKMMI
;
A
#
# COMPACT_ATOMS: atom_id res chain seq x y z
N MET A 1 -1.47 1.59 0.95
CA MET A 1 -0.57 1.50 2.12
C MET A 1 0.54 2.51 1.91
N TRP A 2 1.20 2.96 2.98
CA TRP A 2 2.03 4.16 2.95
C TRP A 2 3.24 4.01 3.89
N PRO A 3 4.29 4.85 3.74
CA PRO A 3 5.34 4.98 4.76
C PRO A 3 4.73 5.35 6.11
N GLU A 4 5.42 5.06 7.22
CA GLU A 4 4.90 5.35 8.56
C GLU A 4 4.54 6.84 8.74
N GLY A 5 3.36 7.10 9.33
CA GLY A 5 2.81 8.43 9.54
C GLY A 5 1.31 8.52 9.21
N ILE A 6 0.74 9.71 9.42
CA ILE A 6 -0.64 10.02 9.02
C ILE A 6 -0.67 10.07 7.48
N PRO A 7 -1.49 9.24 6.79
CA PRO A 7 -1.48 9.17 5.34
C PRO A 7 -1.76 10.51 4.65
N GLU A 8 -2.56 11.38 5.26
CA GLU A 8 -2.93 12.71 4.75
C GLU A 8 -1.85 13.77 5.01
N SER A 9 -0.80 13.45 5.78
CA SER A 9 0.27 14.41 6.06
C SER A 9 1.06 14.74 4.80
N ALA A 10 1.55 16.00 4.73
CA ALA A 10 2.33 16.49 3.60
C ALA A 10 3.56 15.61 3.30
N SER A 11 4.25 15.15 4.36
CA SER A 11 5.42 14.28 4.22
C SER A 11 5.07 12.94 3.58
N VAL A 12 4.00 12.27 4.02
CA VAL A 12 3.57 10.99 3.43
C VAL A 12 3.09 11.19 2.00
N GLN A 13 2.31 12.23 1.72
CA GLN A 13 1.82 12.52 0.37
C GLN A 13 2.95 12.84 -0.61
N ALA A 14 3.96 13.60 -0.19
CA ALA A 14 5.13 13.88 -1.03
C ALA A 14 5.91 12.59 -1.35
N ILE A 15 6.12 11.71 -0.37
CA ILE A 15 6.79 10.42 -0.60
C ILE A 15 5.99 9.55 -1.57
N LEU A 16 4.66 9.52 -1.45
CA LEU A 16 3.79 8.77 -2.36
C LEU A 16 3.78 9.34 -3.77
N ASP A 17 3.87 10.67 -3.95
CA ASP A 17 4.00 11.27 -5.29
C ASP A 17 5.33 10.89 -5.93
N TRP A 18 6.43 10.93 -5.18
CA TRP A 18 7.73 10.47 -5.69
C TRP A 18 7.70 9.00 -6.06
N GLN A 19 7.14 8.14 -5.20
CA GLN A 19 6.97 6.72 -5.52
C GLN A 19 6.15 6.52 -6.80
N ARG A 20 5.04 7.25 -6.96
CA ARG A 20 4.19 7.18 -8.16
C ARG A 20 4.96 7.58 -9.43
N ARG A 21 5.70 8.69 -9.39
CA ARG A 21 6.52 9.15 -10.54
C ARG A 21 7.61 8.15 -10.91
N THR A 22 8.25 7.54 -9.93
CA THR A 22 9.25 6.48 -10.17
C THR A 22 8.60 5.27 -10.84
N MET A 23 7.46 4.81 -10.34
CA MET A 23 6.71 3.70 -10.97
C MET A 23 6.26 4.04 -12.40
N GLU A 24 5.79 5.26 -12.63
CA GLU A 24 5.36 5.75 -13.94
C GLU A 24 6.49 5.73 -14.96
N MET A 25 7.68 6.20 -14.59
CA MET A 25 8.87 6.14 -15.43
C MET A 25 9.26 4.70 -15.76
N MET A 26 9.34 3.82 -14.77
CA MET A 26 9.69 2.40 -14.98
C MET A 26 8.68 1.66 -15.87
N TYR A 27 7.37 1.87 -15.66
CA TYR A 27 6.35 1.24 -16.50
C TYR A 27 6.35 1.78 -17.93
N SER A 28 6.66 3.06 -18.12
CA SER A 28 6.79 3.67 -19.46
C SER A 28 7.90 3.00 -20.27
N ASP A 29 9.07 2.80 -19.66
CA ASP A 29 10.21 2.12 -20.31
C ASP A 29 9.86 0.68 -20.73
N ILE A 30 9.18 -0.07 -19.84
CA ILE A 30 8.74 -1.44 -20.13
C ILE A 30 7.71 -1.45 -21.26
N ALA A 31 6.71 -0.58 -21.21
CA ALA A 31 5.65 -0.50 -22.22
C ALA A 31 6.24 -0.16 -23.61
N ASP A 32 7.18 0.78 -23.67
CA ASP A 32 7.88 1.14 -24.89
C ASP A 32 8.69 -0.03 -25.45
N ALA A 33 9.35 -0.82 -24.60
CA ALA A 33 10.11 -1.99 -25.02
C ALA A 33 9.19 -3.10 -25.59
N ILE A 34 8.08 -3.40 -24.92
CA ILE A 34 7.07 -4.37 -25.39
C ILE A 34 6.56 -3.96 -26.78
N LYS A 35 6.21 -2.68 -26.94
CA LYS A 35 5.73 -2.13 -28.23
C LYS A 35 6.79 -2.22 -29.32
N LYS A 36 8.04 -1.82 -29.04
CA LYS A 36 9.15 -1.87 -30.01
C LYS A 36 9.46 -3.29 -30.49
N LYS A 37 9.19 -4.30 -29.66
CA LYS A 37 9.41 -5.71 -29.98
C LYS A 37 8.16 -6.41 -30.50
N ASN A 38 7.03 -5.72 -30.59
CA ASN A 38 5.74 -6.27 -30.99
C ASN A 38 5.35 -7.53 -30.20
N ILE A 39 5.57 -7.48 -28.88
CA ILE A 39 5.24 -8.58 -27.97
C ILE A 39 3.81 -8.37 -27.46
N GLU A 40 3.01 -9.43 -27.45
CA GLU A 40 1.69 -9.44 -26.80
C GLU A 40 1.87 -9.75 -25.30
N ALA A 41 2.15 -8.72 -24.51
CA ALA A 41 2.32 -8.83 -23.06
C ALA A 41 1.87 -7.55 -22.35
N HIS A 42 1.53 -7.66 -21.07
CA HIS A 42 1.21 -6.52 -20.22
C HIS A 42 2.49 -6.08 -19.46
N PRO A 43 2.76 -4.77 -19.26
CA PRO A 43 3.95 -4.32 -18.50
C PRO A 43 4.09 -4.94 -17.10
N ARG A 44 2.95 -5.24 -16.47
CA ARG A 44 2.88 -5.96 -15.18
C ARG A 44 3.36 -7.41 -15.18
N ASP A 45 3.52 -8.01 -16.36
CA ASP A 45 4.12 -9.35 -16.49
C ASP A 45 5.66 -9.29 -16.29
N TYR A 46 6.26 -8.09 -16.43
CA TYR A 46 7.69 -7.85 -16.26
C TYR A 46 8.03 -7.14 -14.94
N LEU A 47 7.15 -6.27 -14.46
CA LEU A 47 7.34 -5.53 -13.21
C LEU A 47 6.02 -5.41 -12.45
N THR A 48 6.01 -5.83 -11.20
CA THR A 48 4.82 -5.77 -10.36
C THR A 48 5.18 -5.25 -8.96
N PHE A 49 4.30 -4.44 -8.39
CA PHE A 49 4.49 -3.83 -7.07
C PHE A 49 3.42 -4.33 -6.12
N TYR A 50 3.84 -4.70 -4.91
CA TYR A 50 2.96 -5.22 -3.87
C TYR A 50 3.12 -4.44 -2.56
N CYS A 51 2.12 -4.58 -1.69
CA CYS A 51 2.16 -4.14 -0.31
C CYS A 51 1.52 -5.22 0.58
N LEU A 52 1.78 -5.19 1.88
CA LEU A 52 1.34 -6.24 2.81
C LEU A 52 0.21 -5.74 3.71
N GLY A 53 -0.90 -6.48 3.75
CA GLY A 53 -2.04 -6.17 4.60
C GLY A 53 -2.48 -7.35 5.42
N LYS A 54 -3.05 -7.06 6.59
CA LYS A 54 -3.69 -8.07 7.44
C LYS A 54 -5.14 -7.69 7.67
N ARG A 55 -5.98 -8.71 7.74
CA ARG A 55 -7.38 -8.62 8.16
C ARG A 55 -7.71 -9.82 9.05
N GLU A 56 -8.44 -9.58 10.13
CA GLU A 56 -8.80 -10.61 11.11
C GLU A 56 -10.27 -10.50 11.49
N SER A 57 -10.97 -11.63 11.57
CA SER A 57 -12.31 -11.64 12.17
C SER A 57 -12.22 -11.38 13.67
N LYS A 58 -13.28 -10.79 14.24
CA LYS A 58 -13.46 -10.70 15.70
C LYS A 58 -13.68 -12.11 16.25
N LYS A 59 -12.98 -12.46 17.34
CA LYS A 59 -13.11 -13.77 18.00
C LYS A 59 -13.65 -13.61 19.42
N ASP A 60 -14.30 -14.65 19.92
CA ASP A 60 -14.76 -14.70 21.31
C ASP A 60 -13.56 -14.67 22.26
N GLY A 61 -13.68 -13.90 23.34
CA GLY A 61 -12.60 -13.70 24.31
C GLY A 61 -11.47 -12.78 23.84
N GLU A 62 -11.58 -12.12 22.68
CA GLU A 62 -10.60 -11.11 22.28
C GLU A 62 -10.65 -9.88 23.20
N TYR A 63 -9.51 -9.19 23.33
CA TYR A 63 -9.42 -7.95 24.10
C TYR A 63 -10.44 -6.91 23.61
N THR A 64 -11.16 -6.30 24.56
CA THR A 64 -12.07 -5.19 24.30
C THR A 64 -11.51 -3.93 24.96
N PRO A 65 -11.19 -2.88 24.19
CA PRO A 65 -10.70 -1.64 24.77
C PRO A 65 -11.81 -0.92 25.58
N PRO A 66 -11.45 -0.20 26.66
CA PRO A 66 -12.43 0.51 27.49
C PRO A 66 -13.02 1.76 26.81
N GLU A 67 -12.32 2.30 25.81
CA GLU A 67 -12.72 3.48 25.05
C GLU A 67 -12.76 3.18 23.55
N GLU A 68 -13.64 3.88 22.83
CA GLU A 68 -13.74 3.80 21.39
C GLU A 68 -13.05 4.99 20.70
N PRO A 69 -12.45 4.80 19.51
CA PRO A 69 -11.92 5.92 18.74
C PRO A 69 -13.01 6.91 18.34
N ALA A 70 -12.62 8.18 18.14
CA ALA A 70 -13.53 9.23 17.72
C ALA A 70 -14.35 8.82 16.48
N PRO A 71 -15.67 9.08 16.45
CA PRO A 71 -16.51 8.79 15.29
C PRO A 71 -15.95 9.42 14.02
N ASN A 72 -16.13 8.75 12.88
CA ASN A 72 -15.67 9.20 11.57
C ASN A 72 -14.15 9.42 11.43
N SER A 73 -13.32 8.93 12.36
CA SER A 73 -11.86 8.88 12.20
C SER A 73 -11.39 7.66 11.40
N ASP A 74 -10.18 7.74 10.83
CA ASP A 74 -9.53 6.56 10.22
C ASP A 74 -9.29 5.45 11.22
N TYR A 75 -8.97 5.80 12.47
CA TYR A 75 -8.82 4.83 13.54
C TYR A 75 -10.12 4.04 13.74
N HIS A 76 -11.26 4.72 13.88
CA HIS A 76 -12.56 4.08 14.01
C HIS A 76 -12.91 3.21 12.79
N ARG A 77 -12.66 3.69 11.57
CA ARG A 77 -12.88 2.93 10.33
C ARG A 77 -12.00 1.67 10.23
N ALA A 78 -10.71 1.78 10.57
CA ALA A 78 -9.76 0.67 10.56
C ALA A 78 -10.13 -0.38 11.62
N GLN A 79 -10.45 0.07 12.83
CA GLN A 79 -10.87 -0.81 13.93
C GLN A 79 -12.15 -1.57 13.58
N LYS A 80 -13.17 -0.92 13.01
CA LYS A 80 -14.42 -1.58 12.58
C LYS A 80 -14.24 -2.53 11.40
N SER A 81 -13.40 -2.16 10.42
CA SER A 81 -13.14 -3.02 9.24
C SER A 81 -12.18 -4.18 9.52
N ARG A 82 -11.54 -4.17 10.70
CA ARG A 82 -10.62 -5.18 11.21
C ARG A 82 -9.44 -5.45 10.30
N ARG A 83 -8.93 -4.41 9.64
CA ARG A 83 -7.81 -4.50 8.70
C ARG A 83 -6.87 -3.32 8.87
N PHE A 84 -5.59 -3.60 8.68
CA PHE A 84 -4.55 -2.59 8.60
C PHE A 84 -3.36 -3.09 7.77
N MET A 85 -2.46 -2.19 7.41
CA MET A 85 -1.22 -2.59 6.73
C MET A 85 -0.29 -3.35 7.68
N ILE A 86 0.40 -4.35 7.17
CA ILE A 86 1.64 -4.85 7.76
C ILE A 86 2.74 -3.93 7.25
N TYR A 87 3.39 -3.21 8.16
CA TYR A 87 4.38 -2.23 7.78
C TYR A 87 5.67 -2.90 7.27
N VAL A 88 5.98 -2.70 5.99
CA VAL A 88 7.20 -3.23 5.37
C VAL A 88 8.37 -2.30 5.71
N HIS A 89 9.05 -2.59 6.81
CA HIS A 89 10.27 -1.87 7.22
C HIS A 89 11.56 -2.55 6.73
N SER A 90 11.46 -3.58 5.89
CA SER A 90 12.59 -4.31 5.32
C SER A 90 13.43 -3.42 4.38
N LYS A 91 14.74 -3.70 4.30
CA LYS A 91 15.67 -3.14 3.30
C LYS A 91 16.49 -4.31 2.76
N MET A 92 15.95 -5.02 1.78
CA MET A 92 16.49 -6.27 1.27
C MET A 92 16.22 -6.37 -0.23
N MET A 93 17.16 -6.97 -0.97
CA MET A 93 17.00 -7.42 -2.35
C MET A 93 17.60 -8.84 -2.44
N ILE A 94 16.91 -9.74 -3.13
CA ILE A 94 17.36 -11.12 -3.40
C ILE A 94 17.66 -11.22 -4.88
#